data_AF-A0A2A9NA20-F1
#
_entry.id   AF-A0A2A9NA20-F1
#
_cell.length_a   1.000
_cell.length_b   1.000
_cell.length_c   1.000
_cell.angle_alpha   90.00
_cell.angle_beta   90.00
_cell.angle_gamma   90.00
#
_symmetry.space_group_name_H-M   'P 1'
#
loop_
_entity.id
_entity.type
_entity.pdbx_description
1 polymer ?
#
loop_
_entity_poly.entity_id
_entity_poly.type
_entity_poly.pdbx_seq_one_letter_code
_entity_poly.pdbx_strand_id
1 'polypeptide(L)'
;MDVVYPPNKRADRVNQLAEEIVYIQEEVKEAIQDEAAHDKKSLTMLESIAKKQGFKTFDDYLADVEKKLSPDDKKLYQNIKANFLSKDERINISLGIGVGLVGNGIKTGLTGTSIATLLQGCLLRVALQAIGVGLLKVLGGQSTEGICLLHAAGDIIQTAFKGELLSDKALTAFRVFKVVEKILSLGIPLGTIHIHIAIDGTKQPEELTKAIKELCVRRLTTKKIQQYARTTLTSSGDVHAILSYAQSLQELVDEGALTQKAADEKVNQKMLQFEPDLKEALNKIDDKSVYKLLQQQDITRKSWTNEDPSFDEIEKMIAQYEKEEK
;
A
#
# COMPACT_ATOMS: atom_id res chain seq x y z
N MET A 1 38.99 -27.48 -24.47
CA MET A 1 38.07 -26.88 -25.46
C MET A 1 36.83 -26.53 -24.68
N ASP A 2 36.63 -25.25 -24.38
CA ASP A 2 35.38 -24.81 -23.79
C ASP A 2 34.30 -24.90 -24.87
N VAL A 3 33.39 -25.86 -24.72
CA VAL A 3 32.17 -25.93 -25.51
C VAL A 3 31.34 -24.72 -25.12
N VAL A 4 31.41 -23.65 -25.92
CA VAL A 4 30.52 -22.51 -25.79
C VAL A 4 29.14 -22.98 -26.23
N TYR A 5 28.33 -23.42 -25.26
CA TYR A 5 26.92 -23.70 -25.50
C TYR A 5 26.23 -22.42 -26.01
N PRO A 6 25.37 -22.49 -27.04
CA PRO A 6 24.63 -21.32 -27.48
C PRO A 6 23.77 -20.77 -26.32
N PRO A 7 23.64 -19.43 -26.19
CA PRO A 7 22.91 -18.82 -25.09
C PRO A 7 21.47 -19.32 -25.03
N ASN A 8 21.08 -19.86 -23.87
CA ASN A 8 19.73 -20.33 -23.62
C ASN A 8 18.84 -19.15 -23.23
N LYS A 9 18.27 -18.48 -24.24
CA LYS A 9 17.41 -17.28 -24.08
C LYS A 9 16.28 -17.44 -23.05
N ARG A 10 15.76 -18.66 -22.85
CA ARG A 10 14.74 -18.93 -21.83
C ARG A 10 15.31 -18.84 -20.43
N ALA A 11 16.48 -19.43 -20.19
CA ALA A 11 17.17 -19.32 -18.91
C ALA A 11 17.54 -17.87 -18.61
N ASP A 12 18.02 -17.13 -19.62
CA ASP A 12 18.32 -15.70 -19.48
C ASP A 12 17.07 -14.90 -19.08
N ARG A 13 15.92 -15.17 -19.71
CA ARG A 13 14.66 -14.49 -19.37
C ARG A 13 14.13 -14.87 -17.99
N VAL A 14 14.28 -16.12 -17.57
CA VAL A 14 13.95 -16.55 -16.20
C VAL A 14 14.77 -15.75 -15.18
N ASN A 15 16.09 -15.65 -15.39
CA ASN A 15 16.98 -14.87 -14.52
C ASN A 15 16.59 -13.39 -14.52
N GLN A 16 16.34 -12.82 -15.70
CA GLN A 16 15.92 -11.43 -15.83
C GLN A 16 14.63 -11.15 -15.06
N LEU A 17 13.59 -11.99 -15.21
CA LEU A 17 12.32 -11.81 -14.51
C LEU A 17 12.51 -11.92 -12.98
N ALA A 18 13.35 -12.85 -12.52
CA ALA A 18 13.66 -13.02 -11.10
C ALA A 18 14.37 -11.78 -10.53
N GLU A 19 15.42 -11.30 -11.18
CA GLU A 19 16.15 -10.09 -10.78
C GLU A 19 15.23 -8.85 -10.74
N GLU A 20 14.32 -8.74 -11.71
CA GLU A 20 13.36 -7.65 -11.75
C GLU A 20 12.34 -7.70 -10.61
N ILE A 21 11.88 -8.89 -10.23
CA ILE A 21 11.01 -9.06 -9.07
C ILE A 21 11.73 -8.62 -7.80
N VAL A 22 13.00 -9.02 -7.62
CA VAL A 22 13.83 -8.60 -6.48
C VAL A 22 14.03 -7.09 -6.47
N TYR A 23 14.36 -6.49 -7.61
CA TYR A 23 14.51 -5.04 -7.73
C TYR A 23 13.21 -4.30 -7.35
N ILE A 24 12.06 -4.75 -7.87
CA ILE A 24 10.77 -4.14 -7.53
C ILE A 24 10.51 -4.26 -6.02
N GLN A 25 10.86 -5.39 -5.38
CA GLN A 25 10.68 -5.58 -3.93
C GLN A 25 11.54 -4.65 -3.09
N GLU A 26 12.78 -4.40 -3.50
CA GLU A 26 13.61 -3.39 -2.82
C GLU A 26 12.97 -2.00 -2.99
N GLU A 27 12.44 -1.64 -4.17
CA GLU A 27 11.69 -0.38 -4.32
C GLU A 27 10.42 -0.31 -3.44
N VAL A 28 9.75 -1.45 -3.16
CA VAL A 28 8.63 -1.51 -2.20
C VAL A 28 9.13 -1.25 -0.77
N LYS A 29 10.23 -1.90 -0.39
CA LYS A 29 10.83 -1.78 0.95
C LYS A 29 11.29 -0.34 1.22
N GLU A 30 11.95 0.29 0.26
CA GLU A 30 12.36 1.69 0.32
C GLU A 30 11.13 2.60 0.51
N ALA A 31 10.08 2.42 -0.30
CA ALA A 31 8.86 3.22 -0.18
C ALA A 31 8.21 3.12 1.22
N ILE A 32 8.17 1.91 1.80
CA ILE A 32 7.64 1.69 3.17
C ILE A 32 8.53 2.36 4.23
N GLN A 33 9.85 2.36 4.05
CA GLN A 33 10.78 2.99 4.97
C GLN A 33 10.66 4.52 4.93
N ASP A 34 10.57 5.09 3.74
CA ASP A 34 10.36 6.52 3.53
C ASP A 34 9.01 6.96 4.10
N GLU A 35 7.97 6.15 3.90
CA GLU A 35 6.64 6.37 4.46
C GLU A 35 6.71 6.42 5.99
N ALA A 36 7.38 5.46 6.63
CA ALA A 36 7.55 5.44 8.08
C ALA A 36 8.29 6.68 8.60
N ALA A 37 9.21 7.25 7.81
CA ALA A 37 9.88 8.50 8.15
C ALA A 37 8.93 9.71 8.04
N HIS A 38 8.09 9.76 7.01
CA HIS A 38 7.03 10.78 6.87
C HIS A 38 6.00 10.69 8.01
N ASP A 39 5.65 9.48 8.41
CA ASP A 39 4.72 9.24 9.51
C ASP A 39 5.27 9.77 10.82
N LYS A 40 6.52 9.44 11.16
CA LYS A 40 7.16 9.98 12.37
C LYS A 40 7.16 11.51 12.41
N LYS A 41 7.44 12.17 11.28
CA LYS A 41 7.39 13.65 11.19
C LYS A 41 5.97 14.17 11.42
N SER A 42 4.97 13.52 10.81
CA SER A 42 3.56 13.88 10.94
C SER A 42 3.03 13.66 12.37
N LEU A 43 3.47 12.59 13.04
CA LEU A 43 3.19 12.35 14.45
C LEU A 43 3.71 13.49 15.32
N THR A 44 4.97 13.89 15.18
CA THR A 44 5.54 15.01 15.93
C THR A 44 4.75 16.31 15.73
N MET A 45 4.27 16.58 14.51
CA MET A 45 3.42 17.73 14.22
C MET A 45 2.08 17.65 14.95
N LEU A 46 1.45 16.47 14.92
CA LEU A 46 0.18 16.23 15.63
C LEU A 46 0.33 16.29 17.15
N GLU A 47 1.43 15.81 17.72
CA GLU A 47 1.74 15.95 19.14
C GLU A 47 1.85 17.43 19.54
N SER A 48 2.50 18.24 18.71
CA SER A 48 2.60 19.69 18.91
C SER A 48 1.22 20.35 18.86
N ILE A 49 0.40 19.99 17.87
CA ILE A 49 -0.99 20.47 17.75
C ILE A 49 -1.80 20.07 18.99
N ALA A 50 -1.73 18.81 19.42
CA ALA A 50 -2.43 18.32 20.61
C ALA A 50 -2.04 19.09 21.87
N LYS A 51 -0.74 19.35 22.09
CA LYS A 51 -0.25 20.16 23.22
C LYS A 51 -0.77 21.59 23.17
N LYS A 52 -0.75 22.23 21.99
CA LYS A 52 -1.32 23.58 21.81
C LYS A 52 -2.82 23.62 22.12
N GLN A 53 -3.54 22.52 21.86
CA GLN A 53 -4.95 22.37 22.21
C GLN A 53 -5.20 22.01 23.69
N GLY A 54 -4.15 21.95 24.52
CA GLY A 54 -4.27 21.71 25.96
C GLY A 54 -4.27 20.24 26.39
N PHE A 55 -3.99 19.30 25.48
CA PHE A 55 -3.86 17.89 25.84
C PHE A 55 -2.48 17.61 26.44
N LYS A 56 -2.44 16.75 27.48
CA LYS A 56 -1.18 16.36 28.13
C LYS A 56 -0.37 15.41 27.26
N THR A 57 -1.06 14.46 26.64
CA THR A 57 -0.46 13.44 25.76
C THR A 57 -1.23 13.35 24.44
N PHE A 58 -0.59 12.74 23.45
CA PHE A 58 -1.26 12.46 22.17
C PHE A 58 -2.38 11.43 22.32
N ASP A 59 -2.23 10.46 23.21
CA ASP A 59 -3.29 9.49 23.51
C ASP A 59 -4.53 10.16 24.11
N ASP A 60 -4.37 11.16 24.98
CA ASP A 60 -5.50 11.96 25.50
C ASP A 60 -6.24 12.67 24.38
N TYR A 61 -5.50 13.17 23.39
CA TYR A 61 -6.06 13.79 22.20
C TYR A 61 -6.82 12.76 21.35
N LEU A 62 -6.23 11.61 21.03
CA LEU A 62 -6.90 10.55 20.27
C LEU A 62 -8.18 10.06 20.98
N ALA A 63 -8.16 9.95 22.31
CA ALA A 63 -9.32 9.57 23.09
C ALA A 63 -10.44 10.64 23.06
N ASP A 64 -10.12 11.93 22.97
CA ASP A 64 -11.10 13.00 22.75
C ASP A 64 -11.70 12.94 21.34
N VAL A 65 -10.87 12.68 20.33
CA VAL A 65 -11.33 12.49 18.94
C VAL A 65 -12.30 11.31 18.85
N GLU A 66 -11.95 10.18 19.44
CA GLU A 66 -12.77 8.96 19.43
C GLU A 66 -14.15 9.18 20.06
N LYS A 67 -14.27 10.05 21.08
CA LYS A 67 -15.56 10.40 21.70
C LYS A 67 -16.47 11.22 20.79
N LYS A 68 -15.91 11.87 19.77
CA LYS A 68 -16.63 12.75 18.84
C LYS A 68 -17.00 12.07 17.52
N LEU A 69 -16.46 10.88 17.28
CA LEU A 69 -16.86 10.05 16.14
C LEU A 69 -18.32 9.61 16.28
N SER A 70 -18.99 9.40 15.15
CA SER A 70 -20.29 8.73 15.14
C SER A 70 -20.16 7.30 15.72
N PRO A 71 -21.25 6.69 16.21
CA PRO A 71 -21.20 5.31 16.73
C PRO A 71 -20.63 4.32 15.70
N ASP A 72 -20.97 4.48 14.43
CA ASP A 72 -20.51 3.60 13.35
C ASP A 72 -19.03 3.82 13.03
N ASP A 73 -18.60 5.08 12.92
CA ASP A 73 -17.20 5.45 12.69
C ASP A 73 -16.31 5.01 13.85
N LYS A 74 -16.79 5.18 15.08
CA LYS A 74 -16.10 4.73 16.29
C LYS A 74 -15.95 3.22 16.30
N LYS A 75 -17.02 2.48 15.99
CA LYS A 75 -16.98 1.02 15.90
C LYS A 75 -16.01 0.56 14.83
N LEU A 76 -16.04 1.18 13.65
CA LEU A 76 -15.09 0.91 12.57
C LEU A 76 -13.66 1.16 13.04
N TYR A 77 -13.36 2.33 13.60
CA TYR A 77 -12.05 2.66 14.14
C TYR A 77 -11.59 1.62 15.18
N GLN A 78 -12.43 1.28 16.15
CA GLN A 78 -12.11 0.32 17.21
C GLN A 78 -11.84 -1.08 16.67
N ASN A 79 -12.61 -1.55 15.69
CA ASN A 79 -12.36 -2.83 15.02
C ASN A 79 -10.99 -2.85 14.35
N ILE A 80 -10.64 -1.76 13.67
CA ILE A 80 -9.34 -1.63 12.99
C ILE A 80 -8.22 -1.57 14.03
N LYS A 81 -8.40 -0.76 15.08
CA LYS A 81 -7.48 -0.70 16.21
C LYS A 81 -7.22 -2.11 16.75
N ALA A 82 -8.26 -2.91 17.01
CA ALA A 82 -8.12 -4.28 17.51
C ALA A 82 -7.41 -5.21 16.52
N ASN A 83 -7.62 -5.01 15.21
CA ASN A 83 -7.00 -5.82 14.16
C ASN A 83 -5.52 -5.48 13.91
N PHE A 84 -5.03 -4.29 14.32
CA PHE A 84 -3.63 -3.88 14.07
C PHE A 84 -2.81 -3.62 15.32
N LEU A 85 -3.43 -3.19 16.42
CA LEU A 85 -2.77 -3.05 17.71
C LEU A 85 -2.09 -4.37 18.04
N SER A 86 -0.81 -4.29 18.41
CA SER A 86 0.12 -5.40 18.66
C SER A 86 0.75 -6.10 17.44
N LYS A 87 0.30 -5.87 16.20
CA LYS A 87 0.86 -6.56 15.02
C LYS A 87 2.08 -5.87 14.41
N ASP A 88 2.07 -4.53 14.32
CA ASP A 88 3.22 -3.75 13.85
C ASP A 88 3.14 -2.29 14.35
N GLU A 89 4.23 -1.76 14.88
CA GLU A 89 4.30 -0.38 15.42
C GLU A 89 4.05 0.68 14.34
N ARG A 90 4.49 0.46 13.09
CA ARG A 90 4.31 1.44 12.00
C ARG A 90 2.83 1.66 11.70
N ILE A 91 2.06 0.58 11.73
CA ILE A 91 0.62 0.65 11.48
C ILE A 91 -0.10 1.37 12.63
N ASN A 92 0.36 1.19 13.87
CA ASN A 92 -0.17 1.96 15.00
C ASN A 92 0.10 3.46 14.87
N ILE A 93 1.33 3.82 14.45
CA ILE A 93 1.69 5.23 14.21
C ILE A 93 0.80 5.83 13.12
N SER A 94 0.66 5.15 11.98
CA SER A 94 -0.16 5.62 10.87
C SER A 94 -1.64 5.75 11.22
N LEU A 95 -2.17 4.78 11.97
CA LEU A 95 -3.54 4.86 12.50
C LEU A 95 -3.70 6.05 13.46
N GLY A 96 -2.72 6.28 14.33
CA GLY A 96 -2.68 7.45 15.21
C GLY A 96 -2.65 8.77 14.43
N ILE A 97 -1.86 8.84 13.35
CA ILE A 97 -1.80 10.01 12.47
C ILE A 97 -3.13 10.24 11.76
N GLY A 98 -3.73 9.18 11.20
CA GLY A 98 -5.02 9.25 10.53
C GLY A 98 -6.13 9.77 11.44
N VAL A 99 -6.25 9.20 12.64
CA VAL A 99 -7.23 9.70 13.63
C VAL A 99 -6.86 11.09 14.15
N GLY A 100 -5.58 11.39 14.30
CA GLY A 100 -5.14 12.72 14.68
C GLY A 100 -5.50 13.79 13.65
N LEU A 101 -5.43 13.45 12.36
CA LEU A 101 -5.88 14.30 11.25
C LEU A 101 -7.40 14.49 11.27
N VAL A 102 -8.17 13.42 11.52
CA VAL A 102 -9.62 13.51 11.74
C VAL A 102 -9.96 14.43 12.90
N GLY A 103 -9.22 14.33 14.01
CA GLY A 103 -9.36 15.22 15.15
C GLY A 103 -9.14 16.69 14.80
N ASN A 104 -8.16 16.95 13.94
CA ASN A 104 -7.89 18.30 13.46
C ASN A 104 -9.08 18.81 12.63
N GLY A 105 -9.60 17.97 11.73
CA GLY A 105 -10.82 18.25 10.98
C GLY A 105 -12.04 18.57 11.85
N ILE A 106 -12.25 17.82 12.95
CA ILE A 106 -13.36 18.10 13.89
C ILE A 106 -13.18 19.49 14.52
N LYS A 107 -11.94 19.85 14.88
CA LYS A 107 -11.62 21.13 15.54
C LYS A 107 -11.75 22.32 14.59
N THR A 108 -11.44 22.14 13.31
CA THR A 108 -11.64 23.14 12.25
C THR A 108 -13.07 23.18 11.73
N GLY A 109 -13.99 22.40 12.31
CA GLY A 109 -15.43 22.49 12.05
C GLY A 109 -15.94 21.65 10.88
N LEU A 110 -15.21 20.61 10.44
CA LEU A 110 -15.76 19.62 9.52
C LEU A 110 -17.02 18.97 10.12
N THR A 111 -18.00 18.72 9.26
CA THR A 111 -19.29 18.13 9.63
C THR A 111 -19.23 16.61 9.60
N GLY A 112 -20.26 15.94 10.15
CA GLY A 112 -20.27 14.48 10.30
C GLY A 112 -19.95 13.70 9.03
N THR A 113 -20.50 14.06 7.87
CA THR A 113 -20.22 13.38 6.60
C THR A 113 -18.78 13.60 6.14
N SER A 114 -18.25 14.82 6.26
CA SER A 114 -16.86 15.13 5.94
C SER A 114 -15.86 14.40 6.85
N ILE A 115 -16.21 14.26 8.13
CA ILE A 115 -15.42 13.47 9.10
C ILE A 115 -15.41 12.00 8.74
N ALA A 116 -16.56 11.42 8.38
CA ALA A 116 -16.64 10.04 7.94
C ALA A 116 -15.79 9.81 6.68
N THR A 117 -15.88 10.70 5.68
CA THR A 117 -15.06 10.63 4.46
C THR A 117 -13.56 10.75 4.78
N LEU A 118 -13.16 11.73 5.59
CA LEU A 118 -11.75 11.88 5.98
C LEU A 118 -11.23 10.65 6.74
N LEU A 119 -12.05 10.10 7.65
CA LEU A 119 -11.72 8.87 8.37
C LEU A 119 -11.55 7.70 7.40
N GLN A 120 -12.48 7.50 6.46
CA GLN A 120 -12.37 6.48 5.42
C GLN A 120 -11.07 6.61 4.63
N GLY A 121 -10.71 7.81 4.16
CA GLY A 121 -9.44 8.05 3.47
C GLY A 121 -8.22 7.68 4.33
N CYS A 122 -8.24 8.03 5.62
CA CYS A 122 -7.18 7.66 6.55
C CYS A 122 -7.09 6.14 6.74
N LEU A 123 -8.23 5.45 6.89
CA LEU A 123 -8.29 4.00 7.06
C LEU A 123 -7.85 3.26 5.79
N LEU A 124 -8.16 3.80 4.60
CA LEU A 124 -7.66 3.28 3.33
C LEU A 124 -6.14 3.33 3.28
N ARG A 125 -5.55 4.47 3.66
CA ARG A 125 -4.09 4.64 3.75
C ARG A 125 -3.48 3.60 4.69
N VAL A 126 -4.04 3.45 5.89
CA VAL A 126 -3.59 2.45 6.89
C VAL A 126 -3.64 1.03 6.32
N ALA A 127 -4.70 0.67 5.60
CA ALA A 127 -4.82 -0.64 4.98
C ALA A 127 -3.74 -0.87 3.91
N LEU A 128 -3.48 0.13 3.06
CA LEU A 128 -2.44 0.05 2.02
C LEU A 128 -1.02 -0.05 2.60
N GLN A 129 -0.76 0.65 3.70
CA GLN A 129 0.49 0.50 4.43
C GLN A 129 0.61 -0.88 5.07
N ALA A 130 -0.46 -1.39 5.68
CA ALA A 130 -0.51 -2.74 6.23
C ALA A 130 -0.25 -3.80 5.16
N ILE A 131 -0.72 -3.55 3.93
CA ILE A 131 -0.38 -4.36 2.76
C ILE A 131 1.13 -4.35 2.50
N GLY A 132 1.73 -3.17 2.33
CA GLY A 132 3.16 -3.05 2.07
C GLY A 132 4.00 -3.72 3.15
N VAL A 133 3.70 -3.42 4.42
CA VAL A 133 4.39 -3.99 5.58
C VAL A 133 4.18 -5.50 5.68
N GLY A 134 2.96 -5.99 5.45
CA GLY A 134 2.64 -7.41 5.46
C GLY A 134 3.48 -8.17 4.44
N LEU A 135 3.58 -7.63 3.22
CA LEU A 135 4.41 -8.21 2.15
C LEU A 135 5.88 -8.22 2.52
N LEU A 136 6.41 -7.10 3.01
CA LEU A 136 7.80 -7.02 3.46
C LEU A 136 8.12 -8.04 4.56
N LYS A 137 7.17 -8.27 5.49
CA LYS A 137 7.30 -9.30 6.52
C LYS A 137 7.36 -10.69 5.91
N VAL A 138 6.47 -11.03 4.97
CA VAL A 138 6.55 -12.35 4.35
C VAL A 138 7.85 -12.53 3.54
N LEU A 139 8.29 -11.48 2.84
CA LEU A 139 9.58 -11.46 2.14
C LEU A 139 10.76 -11.72 3.07
N GLY A 140 10.70 -11.17 4.29
CA GLY A 140 11.69 -11.36 5.35
C GLY A 140 11.55 -12.66 6.14
N GLY A 141 10.68 -13.59 5.72
CA GLY A 141 10.45 -14.88 6.40
C GLY A 141 9.50 -14.82 7.60
N GLN A 142 8.90 -13.68 7.90
CA GLN A 142 7.87 -13.49 8.92
C GLN A 142 6.47 -13.73 8.32
N SER A 143 6.26 -14.93 7.76
CA SER A 143 5.07 -15.23 6.95
C SER A 143 3.77 -15.12 7.73
N THR A 144 3.72 -15.62 8.96
CA THR A 144 2.51 -15.59 9.79
C THR A 144 2.09 -14.17 10.12
N GLU A 145 3.01 -13.32 10.57
CA GLU A 145 2.75 -11.92 10.87
C GLU A 145 2.37 -11.15 9.60
N GLY A 146 3.08 -11.41 8.49
CA GLY A 146 2.83 -10.77 7.21
C GLY A 146 1.43 -11.08 6.66
N ILE A 147 1.06 -12.36 6.60
CA ILE A 147 -0.29 -12.80 6.19
C ILE A 147 -1.36 -12.21 7.11
N CYS A 148 -1.08 -12.16 8.42
CA CYS A 148 -2.04 -11.59 9.36
C CYS A 148 -2.31 -10.09 9.12
N LEU A 149 -1.29 -9.31 8.73
CA LEU A 149 -1.47 -7.91 8.33
C LEU A 149 -2.24 -7.78 7.01
N LEU A 150 -1.98 -8.68 6.05
CA LEU A 150 -2.71 -8.72 4.78
C LEU A 150 -4.20 -9.00 4.99
N HIS A 151 -4.54 -9.98 5.82
CA HIS A 151 -5.93 -10.26 6.18
C HIS A 151 -6.59 -9.08 6.87
N ALA A 152 -5.93 -8.48 7.87
CA ALA A 152 -6.46 -7.32 8.56
C ALA A 152 -6.69 -6.13 7.59
N ALA A 153 -5.78 -5.90 6.64
CA ALA A 153 -5.94 -4.88 5.62
C ALA A 153 -7.13 -5.18 4.71
N GLY A 154 -7.29 -6.44 4.33
CA GLY A 154 -8.45 -6.90 3.58
C GLY A 154 -9.75 -6.64 4.34
N ASP A 155 -9.82 -7.01 5.61
CA ASP A 155 -11.00 -6.81 6.44
C ASP A 155 -11.36 -5.32 6.59
N ILE A 156 -10.36 -4.43 6.73
CA ILE A 156 -10.60 -2.97 6.67
C ILE A 156 -11.27 -2.64 5.36
N ILE A 157 -10.64 -3.00 4.25
CA ILE A 157 -11.07 -2.48 2.95
C ILE A 157 -12.48 -3.03 2.64
N GLN A 158 -12.79 -4.27 3.03
CA GLN A 158 -14.13 -4.83 2.86
C GLN A 158 -15.15 -4.16 3.78
N THR A 159 -14.80 -3.86 5.02
CA THR A 159 -15.75 -3.31 5.99
C THR A 159 -15.98 -1.82 5.76
N ALA A 160 -14.93 -1.06 5.53
CA ALA A 160 -14.96 0.39 5.39
C ALA A 160 -15.49 0.87 4.03
N PHE A 161 -15.44 0.02 2.99
CA PHE A 161 -15.80 0.42 1.63
C PHE A 161 -16.81 -0.49 0.92
N LYS A 162 -17.52 -1.35 1.67
CA LYS A 162 -18.65 -2.12 1.12
C LYS A 162 -19.76 -1.16 0.65
N GLY A 163 -20.15 -1.27 -0.63
CA GLY A 163 -21.41 -0.70 -1.14
C GLY A 163 -21.32 0.56 -1.99
N GLU A 164 -20.33 1.44 -1.82
CA GLU A 164 -20.31 2.73 -2.54
C GLU A 164 -18.98 3.17 -3.17
N LEU A 165 -17.83 2.61 -2.76
CA LEU A 165 -16.55 3.30 -2.97
C LEU A 165 -15.46 2.52 -3.72
N LEU A 166 -15.51 1.20 -3.74
CA LEU A 166 -14.56 0.41 -4.51
C LEU A 166 -15.21 0.03 -5.82
N SER A 167 -14.81 0.73 -6.88
CA SER A 167 -14.99 0.22 -8.24
C SER A 167 -14.50 -1.24 -8.28
N ASP A 168 -14.99 -2.04 -9.24
CA ASP A 168 -14.52 -3.42 -9.46
C ASP A 168 -12.99 -3.54 -9.42
N LYS A 169 -12.26 -2.46 -9.75
CA LYS A 169 -10.80 -2.35 -9.71
C LYS A 169 -10.19 -2.41 -8.31
N ALA A 170 -10.82 -1.82 -7.30
CA ALA A 170 -10.29 -1.88 -5.93
C ALA A 170 -10.56 -3.25 -5.28
N LEU A 171 -11.63 -3.95 -5.69
CA LEU A 171 -11.78 -5.39 -5.44
C LEU A 171 -10.63 -6.20 -6.08
N THR A 172 -10.09 -5.75 -7.23
CA THR A 172 -8.90 -6.37 -7.83
C THR A 172 -7.62 -6.16 -7.00
N ALA A 173 -7.55 -5.14 -6.13
CA ALA A 173 -6.43 -5.01 -5.19
C ALA A 173 -6.40 -6.21 -4.22
N PHE A 174 -7.56 -6.67 -3.77
CA PHE A 174 -7.69 -7.84 -2.89
C PHE A 174 -7.30 -9.15 -3.54
N ARG A 175 -7.62 -9.29 -4.82
CA ARG A 175 -7.26 -10.47 -5.62
C ARG A 175 -5.75 -10.71 -5.61
N VAL A 176 -4.98 -9.63 -5.69
CA VAL A 176 -3.52 -9.66 -5.58
C VAL A 176 -3.08 -10.30 -4.26
N PHE A 177 -3.74 -10.03 -3.13
CA PHE A 177 -3.31 -10.57 -1.83
C PHE A 177 -3.53 -12.07 -1.69
N LYS A 178 -4.66 -12.60 -2.17
CA LYS A 178 -4.92 -14.05 -2.22
C LYS A 178 -3.86 -14.77 -3.06
N VAL A 179 -3.56 -14.19 -4.23
CA VAL A 179 -2.53 -14.72 -5.12
C VAL A 179 -1.15 -14.67 -4.46
N VAL A 180 -0.84 -13.61 -3.71
CA VAL A 180 0.42 -13.48 -2.99
C VAL A 180 0.56 -14.55 -1.91
N GLU A 181 -0.48 -14.81 -1.11
CA GLU A 181 -0.46 -15.88 -0.11
C GLU A 181 -0.08 -17.24 -0.71
N LYS A 182 -0.67 -17.59 -1.87
CA LYS A 182 -0.32 -18.81 -2.60
C LYS A 182 1.09 -18.79 -3.18
N ILE A 183 1.50 -17.68 -3.79
CA ILE A 183 2.86 -17.54 -4.35
C ILE A 183 3.92 -17.72 -3.24
N LEU A 184 3.60 -17.27 -2.03
CA LEU A 184 4.45 -17.37 -0.84
C LEU A 184 4.38 -18.75 -0.19
N SER A 185 3.21 -19.41 -0.20
CA SER A 185 3.03 -20.77 0.36
C SER A 185 3.77 -21.84 -0.43
N LEU A 186 4.16 -21.56 -1.67
CA LEU A 186 5.04 -22.42 -2.47
C LEU A 186 6.51 -22.43 -2.00
N GLY A 187 6.81 -21.82 -0.84
CA GLY A 187 8.07 -22.01 -0.12
C GLY A 187 9.27 -21.29 -0.74
N ILE A 188 9.04 -20.37 -1.69
CA ILE A 188 10.08 -19.50 -2.25
C ILE A 188 9.86 -18.11 -1.63
N PRO A 189 10.63 -17.72 -0.60
CA PRO A 189 10.63 -16.34 -0.14
C PRO A 189 11.00 -15.49 -1.34
N LEU A 190 10.20 -14.47 -1.70
CA LEU A 190 10.46 -13.79 -2.97
C LEU A 190 11.81 -13.03 -2.99
N GLY A 191 12.45 -12.80 -1.82
CA GLY A 191 13.83 -12.29 -1.71
C GLY A 191 14.92 -13.36 -1.86
N THR A 192 14.59 -14.63 -1.70
CA THR A 192 15.43 -15.77 -2.07
C THR A 192 14.71 -16.54 -3.16
N ILE A 193 14.55 -15.91 -4.32
CA ILE A 193 14.53 -16.66 -5.58
C ILE A 193 15.94 -17.25 -5.75
N HIS A 194 16.34 -18.14 -4.85
CA HIS A 194 17.16 -19.28 -5.19
C HIS A 194 16.27 -20.15 -6.05
N ILE A 195 16.05 -19.67 -7.28
CA ILE A 195 15.86 -20.57 -8.39
C ILE A 195 17.11 -21.47 -8.33
N HIS A 196 16.99 -22.59 -7.61
CA HIS A 196 17.74 -23.81 -7.83
C HIS A 196 17.34 -24.40 -9.22
N ILE A 197 17.08 -23.54 -10.21
CA ILE A 197 17.57 -23.81 -11.55
C ILE A 197 19.06 -23.51 -11.45
N ALA A 198 19.76 -24.42 -10.76
CA ALA A 198 21.11 -24.74 -11.15
C ALA A 198 21.03 -24.93 -12.67
N ILE A 199 21.71 -24.02 -13.36
CA ILE A 199 21.80 -23.92 -14.80
C ILE A 199 22.69 -25.09 -15.25
N ASP A 200 22.24 -26.32 -15.00
CA ASP A 200 22.63 -27.41 -15.85
C ASP A 200 21.87 -27.20 -17.14
N GLY A 201 22.58 -27.00 -18.25
CA GLY A 201 22.03 -26.83 -19.60
C GLY A 201 21.19 -28.02 -20.11
N THR A 202 20.77 -28.91 -19.22
CA THR A 202 19.97 -30.11 -19.42
C THR A 202 18.49 -29.91 -19.08
N LYS A 203 18.08 -28.81 -18.44
CA LYS A 203 16.65 -28.57 -18.14
C LYS A 203 15.83 -28.48 -19.43
N GLN A 204 14.67 -29.13 -19.41
CA GLN A 204 13.81 -29.24 -20.58
C GLN A 204 13.18 -27.87 -20.91
N PRO A 205 13.09 -27.48 -22.20
CA PRO A 205 12.45 -26.23 -22.63
C PRO A 205 11.09 -25.94 -21.98
N GLU A 206 10.29 -26.99 -21.75
CA GLU A 206 8.97 -26.90 -21.13
C GLU A 206 9.00 -26.37 -19.68
N GLU A 207 10.00 -26.79 -18.89
CA GLU A 207 10.16 -26.30 -17.50
C GLU A 207 10.49 -24.82 -17.47
N LEU A 208 11.36 -24.36 -18.38
CA LEU A 208 11.74 -22.96 -18.48
C LEU A 208 10.58 -22.09 -18.98
N THR A 209 9.81 -22.56 -19.97
CA THR A 209 8.60 -21.85 -20.42
C THR A 209 7.56 -21.77 -19.30
N LYS A 210 7.38 -22.83 -18.51
CA LYS A 210 6.49 -22.81 -17.33
C LYS A 210 6.97 -21.78 -16.30
N ALA A 211 8.27 -21.75 -16.02
CA ALA A 211 8.87 -20.79 -15.08
C ALA A 211 8.69 -19.34 -15.57
N ILE A 212 8.89 -19.06 -16.86
CA ILE A 212 8.64 -17.74 -17.46
C ILE A 212 7.20 -17.29 -17.19
N LYS A 213 6.21 -18.15 -17.49
CA LYS A 213 4.80 -17.82 -17.26
C LYS A 213 4.51 -17.49 -15.80
N GLU A 214 5.01 -18.30 -14.88
CA GLU A 214 4.82 -18.08 -13.45
C GLU A 214 5.50 -16.79 -12.98
N LEU A 215 6.73 -16.53 -13.42
CA LEU A 215 7.46 -15.32 -13.08
C LEU A 215 6.82 -14.06 -13.67
N CYS A 216 6.22 -14.12 -14.86
CA CYS A 216 5.44 -13.01 -15.42
C CYS A 216 4.23 -12.67 -14.54
N VAL A 217 3.51 -13.67 -14.01
CA VAL A 217 2.42 -13.46 -13.04
C VAL A 217 2.96 -12.81 -11.77
N ARG A 218 4.03 -13.36 -11.19
CA ARG A 218 4.67 -12.83 -9.96
C ARG A 218 5.16 -11.39 -10.15
N ARG A 219 5.73 -11.07 -11.32
CA ARG A 219 6.20 -9.72 -11.67
C ARG A 219 5.04 -8.73 -11.77
N LEU A 220 3.92 -9.11 -12.39
CA LEU A 220 2.72 -8.27 -12.44
C LEU A 220 2.20 -7.95 -11.03
N THR A 221 2.02 -8.99 -10.22
CA THR A 221 1.57 -8.89 -8.81
C THR A 221 2.50 -8.00 -7.99
N THR A 222 3.82 -8.23 -8.07
CA THR A 222 4.84 -7.45 -7.34
C THR A 222 4.86 -5.99 -7.80
N LYS A 223 4.73 -5.74 -9.11
CA LYS A 223 4.66 -4.38 -9.66
C LYS A 223 3.42 -3.64 -9.19
N LYS A 224 2.29 -4.33 -9.07
CA LYS A 224 1.03 -3.74 -8.59
C LYS A 224 1.12 -3.38 -7.10
N ILE A 225 1.70 -4.25 -6.28
CA ILE A 225 2.07 -3.95 -4.89
C ILE A 225 2.92 -2.68 -4.82
N GLN A 226 3.92 -2.56 -5.68
CA GLN A 226 4.77 -1.38 -5.71
C GLN A 226 3.99 -0.11 -6.00
N GLN A 227 3.04 -0.15 -6.93
CA GLN A 227 2.17 1.01 -7.17
C GLN A 227 1.38 1.37 -5.91
N TYR A 228 0.82 0.39 -5.19
CA TYR A 228 0.10 0.66 -3.93
C TYR A 228 1.02 1.24 -2.85
N ALA A 229 2.23 0.71 -2.67
CA ALA A 229 3.20 1.23 -1.72
C ALA A 229 3.58 2.69 -2.05
N ARG A 230 3.81 2.99 -3.33
CA ARG A 230 4.08 4.36 -3.79
C ARG A 230 2.90 5.31 -3.58
N THR A 231 1.67 4.87 -3.86
CA THR A 231 0.46 5.66 -3.57
C THR A 231 0.35 5.95 -2.08
N THR A 232 0.63 4.97 -1.23
CA THR A 232 0.62 5.13 0.23
C THR A 232 1.65 6.16 0.68
N LEU A 233 2.88 6.06 0.18
CA LEU A 233 3.95 7.05 0.41
C LEU A 233 3.52 8.46 0.01
N THR A 234 2.95 8.63 -1.19
CA THR A 234 2.43 9.94 -1.65
C THR A 234 1.37 10.47 -0.69
N SER A 235 0.40 9.64 -0.30
CA SER A 235 -0.64 10.04 0.65
C SER A 235 -0.10 10.37 2.05
N SER A 236 0.98 9.71 2.48
CA SER A 236 1.69 10.11 3.71
C SER A 236 2.37 11.46 3.58
N GLY A 237 2.91 11.77 2.41
CA GLY A 237 3.34 13.12 2.03
C GLY A 237 2.20 14.14 2.07
N ASP A 238 1.02 13.79 1.56
CA ASP A 238 -0.15 14.69 1.54
C ASP A 238 -0.66 15.00 2.95
N VAL A 239 -0.76 13.99 3.82
CA VAL A 239 -1.11 14.20 5.24
C VAL A 239 -0.10 15.14 5.91
N HIS A 240 1.19 14.90 5.71
CA HIS A 240 2.24 15.78 6.21
C HIS A 240 2.06 17.22 5.69
N ALA A 241 1.78 17.38 4.40
CA ALA A 241 1.57 18.68 3.78
C ALA A 241 0.27 19.37 4.26
N ILE A 242 -0.77 18.63 4.64
CA ILE A 242 -1.97 19.19 5.28
C ILE A 242 -1.63 19.70 6.68
N LEU A 243 -0.92 18.91 7.48
CA LEU A 243 -0.54 19.27 8.85
C LEU A 243 0.41 20.47 8.89
N SER A 244 1.43 20.47 8.03
CA SER A 244 2.35 21.61 7.88
C SER A 244 1.61 22.87 7.43
N TYR A 245 0.66 22.74 6.50
CA TYR A 245 -0.15 23.88 6.05
C TYR A 245 -1.03 24.43 7.17
N ALA A 246 -1.65 23.56 7.96
CA ALA A 246 -2.43 23.97 9.13
C ALA A 246 -1.58 24.72 10.17
N GLN A 247 -0.34 24.26 10.41
CA GLN A 247 0.60 24.95 11.30
C GLN A 247 0.97 26.34 10.79
N SER A 248 1.34 26.47 9.51
CA SER A 248 1.68 27.78 8.92
C SER A 248 0.49 28.74 8.91
N LEU A 249 -0.74 28.25 8.69
CA LEU A 249 -1.93 29.09 8.79
C LEU A 249 -2.20 29.52 10.23
N GLN A 250 -1.94 28.65 11.22
CA GLN A 250 -2.06 29.03 12.63
C GLN A 250 -1.07 30.11 13.04
N GLU A 251 0.16 30.09 12.53
CA GLU A 251 1.15 31.16 12.77
C GLU A 251 0.63 32.52 12.27
N LEU A 252 0.02 32.55 11.08
CA LEU A 252 -0.61 33.78 10.56
C LEU A 252 -1.81 34.24 11.40
N VAL A 253 -2.52 33.31 12.05
CA VAL A 253 -3.59 33.66 12.99
C VAL A 253 -3.02 34.27 14.26
N ASP A 254 -1.97 33.66 14.80
CA ASP A 254 -1.28 34.13 16.02
C ASP A 254 -0.67 35.53 15.82
N GLU A 255 -0.22 35.85 14.60
CA GLU A 255 0.27 37.17 14.19
C GLU A 255 -0.85 38.19 13.90
N GLY A 256 -2.12 37.76 13.90
CA GLY A 256 -3.27 38.60 13.55
C GLY A 256 -3.40 38.92 12.05
N ALA A 257 -2.59 38.29 11.19
CA ALA A 257 -2.63 38.44 9.74
C ALA A 257 -3.78 37.64 9.08
N LEU A 258 -4.30 36.63 9.77
CA LEU A 258 -5.41 35.79 9.32
C LEU A 258 -6.41 35.54 10.47
N THR A 259 -7.69 35.38 10.15
CA THR A 259 -8.68 34.95 11.16
C THR A 259 -8.69 33.44 11.28
N GLN A 260 -8.98 32.91 12.48
CA GLN A 260 -9.09 31.45 12.71
C GLN A 260 -10.06 30.80 11.72
N LYS A 261 -11.24 31.41 11.51
CA LYS A 261 -12.24 30.91 10.57
C LYS A 261 -11.69 30.78 9.14
N ALA A 262 -10.88 31.73 8.68
CA ALA A 262 -10.28 31.69 7.35
C ALA A 262 -9.15 30.65 7.26
N ALA A 263 -8.42 30.41 8.34
CA ALA A 263 -7.45 29.31 8.42
C ALA A 263 -8.16 27.96 8.36
N ASP A 264 -9.17 27.75 9.20
CA ASP A 264 -9.95 26.52 9.30
C ASP A 264 -10.57 26.13 7.96
N GLU A 265 -11.19 27.10 7.26
CA GLU A 265 -11.79 26.87 5.93
C GLU A 265 -10.74 26.37 4.91
N LYS A 266 -9.55 26.95 4.91
CA LYS A 266 -8.46 26.53 4.00
C LYS A 266 -7.94 25.14 4.33
N VAL A 267 -7.82 24.80 5.62
CA VAL A 267 -7.42 23.46 6.06
C VAL A 267 -8.48 22.43 5.67
N ASN A 268 -9.76 22.76 5.90
CA ASN A 268 -10.90 21.91 5.55
C ASN A 268 -10.92 21.61 4.05
N GLN A 269 -10.73 22.61 3.20
CA GLN A 269 -10.68 22.41 1.74
C GLN A 269 -9.61 21.38 1.34
N LYS A 270 -8.43 21.46 1.94
CA LYS A 270 -7.34 20.52 1.67
C LYS A 270 -7.61 19.11 2.22
N MET A 271 -8.20 19.01 3.41
CA MET A 271 -8.61 17.73 3.99
C MET A 271 -9.71 17.03 3.18
N LEU A 272 -10.65 17.80 2.60
CA LEU A 272 -11.73 17.26 1.78
C LEU A 272 -11.25 16.73 0.43
N GLN A 273 -10.10 17.19 -0.06
CA GLN A 273 -9.47 16.69 -1.30
C GLN A 273 -8.68 15.39 -1.08
N PHE A 274 -8.21 15.14 0.15
CA PHE A 274 -7.34 14.01 0.46
C PHE A 274 -7.93 12.65 0.04
N GLU A 275 -9.20 12.42 0.37
CA GLU A 275 -9.86 11.13 0.11
C GLU A 275 -10.16 10.91 -1.38
N PRO A 276 -10.74 11.88 -2.11
CA PRO A 276 -10.89 11.81 -3.56
C PRO A 276 -9.56 11.59 -4.31
N ASP A 277 -8.50 12.29 -3.92
CA ASP A 277 -7.19 12.18 -4.58
C ASP A 277 -6.58 10.80 -4.38
N LEU A 278 -6.65 10.27 -3.15
CA LEU A 278 -6.21 8.91 -2.84
C LEU A 278 -7.00 7.87 -3.66
N LYS A 279 -8.33 7.99 -3.71
CA LYS A 279 -9.16 7.12 -4.56
C LYS A 279 -8.80 7.19 -6.02
N GLU A 280 -8.61 8.39 -6.56
CA GLU A 280 -8.27 8.57 -7.96
C GLU A 280 -6.93 7.90 -8.27
N ALA A 281 -5.94 8.08 -7.39
CA ALA A 281 -4.65 7.41 -7.50
C ALA A 281 -4.80 5.88 -7.49
N LEU A 282 -5.64 5.31 -6.62
CA LEU A 282 -5.88 3.87 -6.56
C LEU A 282 -6.64 3.34 -7.77
N ASN A 283 -7.63 4.08 -8.28
CA ASN A 283 -8.41 3.68 -9.46
C ASN A 283 -7.57 3.68 -10.75
N LYS A 284 -6.44 4.39 -10.77
CA LYS A 284 -5.44 4.33 -11.83
C LYS A 284 -4.56 3.06 -11.76
N ILE A 285 -4.57 2.33 -10.65
CA ILE A 285 -3.84 1.07 -10.49
C ILE A 285 -4.74 -0.09 -10.91
N ASP A 286 -4.69 -0.44 -12.19
CA ASP A 286 -5.34 -1.66 -12.72
C ASP A 286 -4.34 -2.58 -13.42
N ASP A 287 -4.69 -3.86 -13.52
CA ASP A 287 -3.79 -4.91 -14.03
C ASP A 287 -3.29 -4.59 -15.44
N LYS A 288 -4.15 -4.02 -16.29
CA LYS A 288 -3.81 -3.65 -17.67
C LYS A 288 -2.82 -2.48 -17.71
N SER A 289 -3.01 -1.46 -16.87
CA SER A 289 -2.08 -0.34 -16.74
C SER A 289 -0.71 -0.80 -16.23
N VAL A 290 -0.68 -1.69 -15.23
CA VAL A 290 0.55 -2.24 -14.64
C VAL A 290 1.27 -3.15 -15.63
N TYR A 291 0.54 -3.98 -16.38
CA TYR A 291 1.10 -4.80 -17.44
C TYR A 291 1.74 -3.94 -18.55
N LYS A 292 1.08 -2.86 -18.99
CA LYS A 292 1.66 -1.91 -19.97
C LYS A 292 2.96 -1.27 -19.46
N LEU A 293 3.04 -0.92 -18.18
CA LEU A 293 4.28 -0.41 -17.59
C LEU A 293 5.41 -1.45 -17.67
N LEU A 294 5.12 -2.72 -17.36
CA LEU A 294 6.10 -3.81 -17.48
C LEU A 294 6.54 -4.04 -18.94
N GLN A 295 5.62 -4.00 -19.89
CA GLN A 295 5.96 -4.09 -21.32
C GLN A 295 6.86 -2.94 -21.76
N GLN A 296 6.56 -1.72 -21.32
CA GLN A 296 7.41 -0.56 -21.63
C GLN A 296 8.81 -0.71 -21.03
N GLN A 297 8.92 -1.28 -19.83
CA GLN A 297 10.21 -1.60 -19.21
C GLN A 297 10.98 -2.65 -20.03
N ASP A 298 10.30 -3.70 -20.52
CA ASP A 298 10.91 -4.72 -21.36
C ASP A 298 11.40 -4.17 -22.70
N ILE A 299 10.61 -3.31 -23.35
CA ILE A 299 11.01 -2.61 -24.59
C ILE A 299 12.26 -1.76 -24.35
N THR A 300 12.27 -0.99 -23.26
CA THR A 300 13.39 -0.10 -22.91
C THR A 300 14.68 -0.89 -22.64
N ARG A 301 14.55 -2.08 -22.03
CA ARG A 301 15.67 -2.97 -21.70
C ARG A 301 16.06 -3.92 -22.83
N LYS A 302 15.30 -3.94 -23.93
CA LYS A 302 15.45 -4.90 -25.03
C LYS A 302 15.39 -6.36 -24.55
N SER A 303 14.50 -6.64 -23.59
CA SER A 303 14.25 -7.97 -23.04
C SER A 303 13.82 -8.96 -24.12
N TRP A 304 14.15 -10.24 -23.95
CA TRP A 304 13.57 -11.31 -24.76
C TRP A 304 12.20 -11.71 -24.19
N THR A 305 11.11 -11.45 -24.91
CA THR A 305 9.73 -11.65 -24.41
C THR A 305 8.89 -12.59 -25.28
N ASN A 306 9.53 -13.37 -26.16
CA ASN A 306 8.81 -14.16 -27.17
C ASN A 306 7.90 -15.26 -26.58
N GLU A 307 8.20 -15.71 -25.36
CA GLU A 307 7.44 -16.74 -24.65
C GLU A 307 6.73 -16.22 -23.41
N ASP A 308 6.75 -14.90 -23.21
CA ASP A 308 5.97 -14.30 -22.15
C ASP A 308 4.47 -14.51 -22.44
N PRO A 309 3.67 -14.89 -21.43
CA PRO A 309 2.24 -15.02 -21.60
C PRO A 309 1.62 -13.65 -21.95
N SER A 310 0.55 -13.69 -22.73
CA SER A 310 -0.30 -12.52 -22.97
C SER A 310 -0.96 -12.05 -21.67
N PHE A 311 -1.45 -10.80 -21.67
CA PHE A 311 -2.19 -10.26 -20.53
C PHE A 311 -3.38 -11.15 -20.13
N ASP A 312 -4.18 -11.58 -21.11
CA ASP A 312 -5.34 -12.44 -20.87
C ASP A 312 -4.95 -13.82 -20.29
N GLU A 313 -3.78 -14.35 -20.66
CA GLU A 313 -3.25 -15.59 -20.06
C GLU A 313 -2.82 -15.36 -18.60
N ILE A 314 -2.16 -14.24 -18.30
CA ILE A 314 -1.80 -13.86 -16.92
C ILE A 314 -3.06 -13.71 -16.07
N GLU A 315 -4.09 -13.02 -16.55
CA GLU A 315 -5.37 -12.86 -15.83
C GLU A 315 -6.04 -14.21 -15.55
N LYS A 316 -6.03 -15.14 -16.53
CA LYS A 316 -6.54 -16.50 -16.32
C LYS A 316 -5.76 -17.26 -15.26
N MET A 317 -4.42 -17.16 -15.26
CA MET A 317 -3.58 -17.80 -14.25
C MET A 317 -3.84 -17.24 -12.85
N ILE A 318 -3.99 -15.92 -12.73
CA ILE A 318 -4.38 -15.24 -11.48
C ILE A 318 -5.74 -15.77 -10.98
N ALA A 319 -6.75 -15.79 -11.85
CA ALA A 319 -8.08 -16.27 -11.48
C ALA A 319 -8.10 -17.78 -11.12
N GLN A 320 -7.21 -18.58 -11.70
CA GLN A 320 -7.03 -19.97 -11.30
C GLN A 320 -6.44 -20.08 -9.89
N TYR A 321 -5.44 -19.26 -9.57
CA TYR A 321 -4.84 -19.23 -8.23
C TYR A 321 -5.85 -18.89 -7.14
N GLU A 322 -6.80 -18.00 -7.43
CA GLU A 322 -7.89 -17.63 -6.51
C GLU A 322 -8.90 -18.76 -6.25
N LYS A 323 -9.15 -19.63 -7.24
CA LYS A 323 -10.16 -20.70 -7.12
C LYS A 323 -9.67 -21.90 -6.30
N GLU A 324 -8.36 -22.14 -6.33
CA GLU A 324 -7.72 -23.27 -5.63
C GLU A 324 -7.60 -23.04 -4.11
N GLU A 325 -8.09 -21.91 -3.57
CA GLU A 325 -8.18 -21.60 -2.13
C GLU A 325 -9.47 -22.12 -1.44
N LYS A 326 -10.45 -22.63 -2.19
CA LYS A 326 -11.73 -23.12 -1.65
C LYS A 326 -11.75 -24.63 -1.49
#